data_AF-A0A822C1K7-F1
#
_entry.id   AF-A0A822C1K7-F1
#
_cell.length_a   1.000
_cell.length_b   1.000
_cell.length_c   1.000
_cell.angle_alpha   90.00
_cell.angle_beta   90.00
_cell.angle_gamma   90.00
#
_symmetry.space_group_name_H-M   'P 1'
#
loop_
_entity.id
_entity.type
_entity.pdbx_description
1 polymer ?
#
loop_
_entity_poly.entity_id
_entity_poly.type
_entity_poly.pdbx_seq_one_letter_code
_entity_poly.pdbx_strand_id
1 'polypeptide(L)'
;PYDNNNKKVVYNDVPNTAYHGYWARDFKRPEEHFGTWADFDALVRDAHSLDLKIIIDWAPNHTGPADPLDASFAERGVLYDNGRFVGDYVNDTRRLFHHNGGIVDWDDRYESKYMNIADLADLDQTNAEVHHLLRKSLDVWLQHDIDGIRLDAIKHMTRGWQTSLADQVNSSPTPMFVFGEWYMGNFDNPLLNEALRFSNQSGISQLDFLLNRALRDVFIYNHSFHELNSVINRLSKDYEHAGHNMVTFIDNHDMARFLTENNDRQALHQALVFLFTQRGTPCVYYGLEQYLHEDINGGSDPWNRPMMPRDGFDRQSEAFQLIKRLSQLKQTLPALKWGDYRARHVSDDVLVYERQFG
;
A
#
# COMPACT_ATOMS: atom_id res chain seq x y z
N PRO A 1 8.06 8.06 4.22
CA PRO A 1 9.37 8.01 4.94
C PRO A 1 10.26 9.24 4.65
N TYR A 2 10.15 9.81 3.44
CA TYR A 2 10.87 11.01 3.02
C TYR A 2 10.20 12.31 3.48
N ASP A 3 10.94 13.42 3.44
CA ASP A 3 10.57 14.80 3.78
C ASP A 3 9.29 15.24 3.04
N ASN A 4 8.31 15.75 3.80
CA ASN A 4 6.99 16.16 3.31
C ASN A 4 6.71 17.65 3.48
N ASN A 5 5.63 18.09 2.84
CA ASN A 5 5.07 19.42 3.03
C ASN A 5 4.89 19.76 4.52
N ASN A 6 5.59 20.82 4.95
CA ASN A 6 5.63 21.28 6.34
C ASN A 6 4.60 22.37 6.64
N LYS A 7 3.83 22.79 5.63
CA LYS A 7 2.75 23.74 5.81
C LYS A 7 1.44 23.05 6.14
N LYS A 8 0.73 23.62 7.10
CA LYS A 8 -0.66 23.29 7.36
C LYS A 8 -1.50 23.67 6.14
N VAL A 9 -2.29 22.73 5.63
CA VAL A 9 -3.22 22.93 4.50
C VAL A 9 -4.64 22.97 5.06
N VAL A 10 -5.48 23.87 4.58
CA VAL A 10 -6.86 23.99 5.09
C VAL A 10 -7.82 23.62 3.96
N TYR A 11 -8.57 22.53 4.16
CA TYR A 11 -9.62 22.09 3.26
C TYR A 11 -10.97 22.26 3.96
N ASN A 12 -11.87 23.08 3.42
CA ASN A 12 -13.20 23.32 3.99
C ASN A 12 -13.16 23.63 5.50
N ASP A 13 -12.29 24.58 5.90
CA ASP A 13 -12.02 24.97 7.28
C ASP A 13 -11.42 23.88 8.18
N VAL A 14 -11.13 22.69 7.64
CA VAL A 14 -10.47 21.60 8.35
C VAL A 14 -8.95 21.68 8.15
N PRO A 15 -8.18 21.76 9.24
CA PRO A 15 -6.73 21.77 9.19
C PRO A 15 -6.13 20.39 8.90
N ASN A 16 -5.23 20.32 7.92
CA ASN A 16 -4.55 19.10 7.48
C ASN A 16 -3.03 19.30 7.46
N THR A 17 -2.29 18.21 7.63
CA THR A 17 -0.83 18.16 7.63
C THR A 17 -0.37 16.85 7.00
N ALA A 18 0.89 16.78 6.57
CA ALA A 18 1.46 15.60 5.91
C ALA A 18 1.85 14.45 6.87
N TYR A 19 1.13 14.28 7.99
CA TYR A 19 1.46 13.26 9.01
C TYR A 19 1.53 11.82 8.44
N HIS A 20 0.81 11.58 7.35
CA HIS A 20 0.71 10.30 6.65
C HIS A 20 1.91 10.05 5.71
N GLY A 21 2.70 11.06 5.36
CA GLY A 21 3.92 10.90 4.56
C GLY A 21 3.73 10.77 3.03
N TYR A 22 2.56 11.14 2.50
CA TYR A 22 2.22 11.07 1.07
C TYR A 22 2.31 12.42 0.35
N TRP A 23 2.78 13.48 1.01
CA TRP A 23 2.92 14.81 0.41
C TRP A 23 4.39 15.18 0.28
N ALA A 24 5.12 14.35 -0.48
CA ALA A 24 6.57 14.43 -0.63
C ALA A 24 7.00 15.83 -1.09
N ARG A 25 8.08 16.34 -0.52
CA ARG A 25 8.80 17.51 -1.05
C ARG A 25 10.26 17.22 -1.39
N ASP A 26 10.88 16.24 -0.73
CA ASP A 26 12.25 15.82 -1.02
C ASP A 26 12.45 14.31 -0.80
N PHE A 27 12.50 13.55 -1.89
CA PHE A 27 12.63 12.10 -1.84
C PHE A 27 13.99 11.60 -1.32
N LYS A 28 14.99 12.47 -1.09
CA LYS A 28 16.35 12.08 -0.64
C LYS A 28 16.64 12.41 0.81
N ARG A 29 15.64 12.88 1.55
CA ARG A 29 15.77 13.26 2.95
C ARG A 29 14.70 12.53 3.75
N PRO A 30 14.99 12.06 4.97
CA PRO A 30 13.97 11.53 5.85
C PRO A 30 13.08 12.67 6.34
N GLU A 31 11.82 12.36 6.61
CA GLU A 31 10.87 13.25 7.28
C GLU A 31 11.38 13.58 8.69
N GLU A 32 11.59 14.88 8.98
CA GLU A 32 12.20 15.29 10.24
C GLU A 32 11.37 14.95 11.47
N HIS A 33 10.05 14.83 11.32
CA HIS A 33 9.17 14.42 12.43
C HIS A 33 9.32 12.92 12.76
N PHE A 34 9.78 12.11 11.81
CA PHE A 34 10.04 10.68 12.01
C PHE A 34 11.47 10.41 12.49
N GLY A 35 12.42 11.23 12.07
CA GLY A 35 13.78 11.21 12.56
C GLY A 35 14.82 11.59 11.51
N THR A 36 16.08 11.36 11.86
CA THR A 36 17.23 11.57 10.98
C THR A 36 17.63 10.28 10.26
N TRP A 37 18.58 10.35 9.32
CA TRP A 37 19.18 9.14 8.74
C TRP A 37 19.80 8.23 9.79
N ALA A 38 20.37 8.78 10.87
CA ALA A 38 20.92 7.98 11.95
C ALA A 38 19.84 7.20 12.72
N ASP A 39 18.65 7.79 12.88
CA ASP A 39 17.50 7.13 13.50
C ASP A 39 16.93 6.05 12.58
N PHE A 40 16.84 6.31 11.28
CA PHE A 40 16.43 5.32 10.29
C PHE A 40 17.40 4.12 10.24
N ASP A 41 18.71 4.38 10.19
CA ASP A 41 19.73 3.32 10.23
C ASP A 41 19.68 2.52 11.53
N ALA A 42 19.37 3.18 12.65
CA ALA A 42 19.18 2.48 13.92
C ALA A 42 17.96 1.55 13.87
N LEU A 43 16.82 2.02 13.33
CA LEU A 43 15.63 1.21 13.12
C LEU A 43 15.92 -0.02 12.24
N VAL A 44 16.59 0.17 11.10
CA VAL A 44 16.93 -0.91 10.16
C VAL A 44 17.84 -1.93 10.84
N ARG A 45 18.92 -1.49 11.49
CA ARG A 45 19.84 -2.39 12.22
C ARG A 45 19.14 -3.16 13.34
N ASP A 46 18.32 -2.50 14.14
CA ASP A 46 17.62 -3.14 15.25
C ASP A 46 16.59 -4.16 14.75
N ALA A 47 15.86 -3.84 13.67
CA ALA A 47 14.95 -4.77 13.00
C ALA A 47 15.68 -5.99 12.46
N HIS A 48 16.78 -5.80 11.72
CA HIS A 48 17.59 -6.89 11.18
C HIS A 48 18.18 -7.77 12.29
N SER A 49 18.55 -7.20 13.44
CA SER A 49 19.03 -7.97 14.60
C SER A 49 17.96 -8.91 15.19
N LEU A 50 16.68 -8.64 14.90
CA LEU A 50 15.52 -9.42 15.30
C LEU A 50 14.98 -10.30 14.15
N ASP A 51 15.71 -10.43 13.04
CA ASP A 51 15.27 -11.12 11.81
C ASP A 51 13.96 -10.54 11.23
N LEU A 52 13.76 -9.23 11.42
CA LEU A 52 12.66 -8.45 10.84
C LEU A 52 13.16 -7.64 9.65
N LYS A 53 12.36 -7.62 8.59
CA LYS A 53 12.62 -6.86 7.36
C LYS A 53 11.91 -5.50 7.40
N ILE A 54 12.50 -4.50 6.75
CA ILE A 54 11.92 -3.16 6.60
C ILE A 54 11.49 -2.94 5.15
N ILE A 55 10.18 -2.75 4.95
CA ILE A 55 9.61 -2.29 3.69
C ILE A 55 9.19 -0.84 3.88
N ILE A 56 9.62 0.04 2.99
CA ILE A 56 9.20 1.45 3.02
C ILE A 56 8.09 1.71 2.01
N ASP A 57 7.20 2.65 2.34
CA ASP A 57 6.28 3.23 1.37
C ASP A 57 7.02 4.25 0.49
N TRP A 58 6.73 4.25 -0.81
CA TRP A 58 7.32 5.18 -1.77
C TRP A 58 6.26 5.65 -2.78
N ALA A 59 6.00 6.97 -2.79
CA ALA A 59 4.99 7.61 -3.63
C ALA A 59 5.60 8.52 -4.71
N PRO A 60 6.17 7.94 -5.79
CA PRO A 60 6.80 8.70 -6.87
C PRO A 60 5.81 9.31 -7.87
N ASN A 61 4.50 9.17 -7.63
CA ASN A 61 3.47 9.72 -8.50
C ASN A 61 3.44 11.26 -8.45
N HIS A 62 3.48 11.83 -7.26
CA HIS A 62 3.20 13.24 -7.00
C HIS A 62 4.11 13.82 -5.92
N THR A 63 4.06 15.14 -5.74
CA THR A 63 4.67 15.83 -4.58
C THR A 63 3.61 16.15 -3.52
N GLY A 64 3.44 17.43 -3.15
CA GLY A 64 2.40 17.87 -2.22
C GLY A 64 1.21 18.54 -2.92
N PRO A 65 0.21 18.95 -2.14
CA PRO A 65 -0.91 19.75 -2.62
C PRO A 65 -0.46 21.03 -3.32
N ALA A 66 -1.14 21.37 -4.40
CA ALA A 66 -0.92 22.59 -5.17
C ALA A 66 -2.23 23.13 -5.76
N ASP A 67 -2.38 24.45 -5.74
CA ASP A 67 -3.41 25.15 -6.49
C ASP A 67 -2.74 25.97 -7.60
N PRO A 68 -3.01 25.69 -8.89
CA PRO A 68 -2.43 26.46 -10.00
C PRO A 68 -2.83 27.95 -9.99
N LEU A 69 -3.90 28.31 -9.26
CA LEU A 69 -4.42 29.67 -9.16
C LEU A 69 -4.01 30.37 -7.85
N ASP A 70 -3.49 29.64 -6.86
CA ASP A 70 -3.08 30.19 -5.56
C ASP A 70 -1.66 29.75 -5.14
N ALA A 71 -0.69 30.62 -5.41
CA ALA A 71 0.72 30.42 -5.01
C ALA A 71 0.97 30.48 -3.48
N SER A 72 -0.05 30.79 -2.68
CA SER A 72 0.03 30.74 -1.22
C SER A 72 -0.45 29.41 -0.64
N PHE A 73 -1.18 28.62 -1.44
CA PHE A 73 -1.72 27.33 -1.04
C PHE A 73 -0.60 26.29 -0.82
N ALA A 74 -0.58 25.69 0.37
CA ALA A 74 0.42 24.72 0.79
C ALA A 74 1.85 25.17 0.45
N GLU A 75 2.71 24.23 0.06
CA GLU A 75 4.04 24.50 -0.51
C GLU A 75 4.05 24.51 -2.05
N ARG A 76 2.89 24.71 -2.71
CA ARG A 76 2.77 24.78 -4.18
C ARG A 76 3.25 23.53 -4.93
N GLY A 77 3.14 22.33 -4.33
CA GLY A 77 3.66 21.11 -4.96
C GLY A 77 5.16 21.19 -5.26
N VAL A 78 5.95 21.70 -4.32
CA VAL A 78 7.39 21.91 -4.51
C VAL A 78 8.16 20.59 -4.57
N LEU A 79 9.20 20.56 -5.41
CA LEU A 79 10.19 19.50 -5.48
C LEU A 79 11.59 20.03 -5.12
N TYR A 80 12.23 19.32 -4.20
CA TYR A 80 13.63 19.50 -3.82
C TYR A 80 14.46 18.26 -4.21
N ASP A 81 15.76 18.49 -4.38
CA ASP A 81 16.79 17.46 -4.53
C ASP A 81 17.82 17.63 -3.41
N ASN A 82 17.64 16.89 -2.32
CA ASN A 82 18.48 16.94 -1.12
C ASN A 82 18.69 18.38 -0.59
N GLY A 83 17.59 19.10 -0.39
CA GLY A 83 17.53 20.47 0.11
C GLY A 83 17.70 21.55 -0.95
N ARG A 84 18.03 21.19 -2.20
CA ARG A 84 18.12 22.13 -3.31
C ARG A 84 16.78 22.25 -4.03
N PHE A 85 16.23 23.46 -4.14
CA PHE A 85 15.01 23.70 -4.90
C PHE A 85 15.18 23.30 -6.38
N VAL A 86 14.24 22.49 -6.89
CA VAL A 86 14.20 21.99 -8.27
C VAL A 86 13.15 22.74 -9.08
N GLY A 87 11.94 22.87 -8.51
CA GLY A 87 10.79 23.54 -9.13
C GLY A 87 9.54 23.43 -8.26
N ASP A 88 8.47 24.11 -8.65
CA ASP A 88 7.13 23.97 -8.05
C ASP A 88 6.07 23.94 -9.14
N TYR A 89 4.85 23.51 -8.78
CA TYR A 89 3.76 23.32 -9.72
C TYR A 89 3.29 24.64 -10.34
N VAL A 90 3.30 25.74 -9.57
CA VAL A 90 2.73 27.02 -10.02
C VAL A 90 3.60 27.70 -11.09
N ASN A 91 4.93 27.61 -10.97
CA ASN A 91 5.88 28.21 -11.91
C ASN A 91 6.77 27.15 -12.57
N ASP A 92 6.15 26.10 -13.11
CA ASP A 92 6.83 24.94 -13.68
C ASP A 92 7.48 25.20 -15.06
N THR A 93 8.51 26.05 -15.07
CA THR A 93 9.31 26.36 -16.28
C THR A 93 10.08 25.15 -16.82
N ARG A 94 10.24 24.09 -16.01
CA ARG A 94 11.03 22.90 -16.31
C ARG A 94 10.19 21.71 -16.73
N ARG A 95 8.85 21.86 -16.70
CA ARG A 95 7.86 20.83 -17.05
C ARG A 95 8.05 19.56 -16.21
N LEU A 96 8.25 19.74 -14.91
CA LEU A 96 8.40 18.65 -13.95
C LEU A 96 7.06 17.97 -13.66
N PHE A 97 5.95 18.66 -13.90
CA PHE A 97 4.61 18.21 -13.56
C PHE A 97 3.71 18.15 -14.80
N HIS A 98 2.70 17.28 -14.75
CA HIS A 98 1.58 17.35 -15.69
C HIS A 98 0.68 18.55 -15.34
N HIS A 99 0.18 19.24 -16.37
CA HIS A 99 -0.74 20.40 -16.22
C HIS A 99 -2.08 20.12 -16.88
N ASN A 100 -2.63 18.92 -16.64
CA ASN A 100 -3.79 18.40 -17.34
C ASN A 100 -5.10 18.51 -16.53
N GLY A 101 -5.06 19.12 -15.33
CA GLY A 101 -6.17 19.16 -14.39
C GLY A 101 -6.19 17.97 -13.44
N GLY A 102 -7.21 17.90 -12.58
CA GLY A 102 -7.42 16.77 -11.66
C GLY A 102 -8.35 15.70 -12.26
N ILE A 103 -8.15 14.45 -11.83
CA ILE A 103 -8.96 13.30 -12.26
C ILE A 103 -10.46 13.55 -11.98
N VAL A 104 -11.30 13.32 -12.98
CA VAL A 104 -12.76 13.34 -12.90
C VAL A 104 -13.30 11.92 -13.03
N ASP A 105 -12.85 11.18 -14.05
CA ASP A 105 -13.16 9.76 -14.24
C ASP A 105 -11.97 8.90 -13.79
N TRP A 106 -12.10 8.32 -12.59
CA TRP A 106 -11.08 7.47 -11.98
C TRP A 106 -10.84 6.16 -12.73
N ASP A 107 -11.75 5.77 -13.63
CA ASP A 107 -11.61 4.57 -14.44
C ASP A 107 -11.18 4.88 -15.88
N ASP A 108 -11.00 6.16 -16.25
CA ASP A 108 -10.36 6.55 -17.49
C ASP A 108 -8.84 6.35 -17.43
N ARG A 109 -8.28 5.78 -18.51
CA ARG A 109 -6.85 5.41 -18.56
C ARG A 109 -5.92 6.60 -18.72
N TYR A 110 -6.37 7.66 -19.38
CA TYR A 110 -5.59 8.87 -19.55
C TYR A 110 -5.64 9.67 -18.26
N GLU A 111 -6.83 9.94 -17.73
CA GLU A 111 -7.00 10.72 -16.51
C GLU A 111 -6.24 10.07 -15.35
N SER A 112 -6.42 8.76 -15.14
CA SER A 112 -5.73 8.07 -14.05
C SER A 112 -4.21 8.21 -14.09
N LYS A 113 -3.57 8.39 -15.26
CA LYS A 113 -2.09 8.36 -15.40
C LYS A 113 -1.42 9.70 -15.64
N TYR A 114 -2.18 10.70 -16.08
CA TYR A 114 -1.62 11.96 -16.56
C TYR A 114 -2.32 13.18 -15.96
N MET A 115 -3.27 12.99 -15.04
CA MET A 115 -3.95 14.07 -14.32
C MET A 115 -3.71 13.94 -12.82
N ASN A 116 -3.87 15.05 -12.11
CA ASN A 116 -3.61 15.11 -10.67
C ASN A 116 -4.57 14.20 -9.91
N ILE A 117 -4.01 13.41 -8.98
CA ILE A 117 -4.79 12.78 -7.91
C ILE A 117 -5.23 13.89 -6.97
N ALA A 118 -6.52 14.21 -6.98
CA ALA A 118 -7.06 15.38 -6.30
C ALA A 118 -6.29 16.67 -6.69
N ASP A 119 -5.64 17.31 -5.72
CA ASP A 119 -4.84 18.53 -5.90
C ASP A 119 -3.32 18.28 -5.75
N LEU A 120 -2.89 17.02 -5.78
CA LEU A 120 -1.48 16.66 -5.68
C LEU A 120 -0.78 16.92 -7.01
N ALA A 121 0.33 17.68 -6.97
CA ALA A 121 1.10 18.01 -8.16
C ALA A 121 1.72 16.75 -8.77
N ASP A 122 1.17 16.30 -9.89
CA ASP A 122 1.50 15.05 -10.56
C ASP A 122 2.81 15.15 -11.34
N LEU A 123 3.80 14.32 -11.00
CA LEU A 123 5.14 14.37 -11.59
C LEU A 123 5.12 13.76 -12.99
N ASP A 124 5.68 14.46 -13.97
CA ASP A 124 5.86 13.92 -15.32
C ASP A 124 7.07 12.98 -15.35
N GLN A 125 6.85 11.67 -15.16
CA GLN A 125 7.95 10.70 -15.18
C GLN A 125 8.54 10.45 -16.57
N THR A 126 7.99 11.05 -17.63
CA THR A 126 8.59 11.08 -18.97
C THR A 126 9.62 12.20 -19.12
N ASN A 127 9.56 13.21 -18.25
CA ASN A 127 10.61 14.21 -18.12
C ASN A 127 11.90 13.55 -17.61
N ALA A 128 13.00 13.69 -18.35
CA ALA A 128 14.28 13.07 -18.01
C ALA A 128 14.82 13.49 -16.64
N GLU A 129 14.57 14.73 -16.21
CA GLU A 129 15.01 15.22 -14.91
C GLU A 129 14.24 14.54 -13.77
N VAL A 130 12.91 14.49 -13.86
CA VAL A 130 12.06 13.80 -12.90
C VAL A 130 12.42 12.31 -12.83
N HIS A 131 12.54 11.67 -13.99
CA HIS A 131 12.96 10.28 -14.09
C HIS A 131 14.29 10.02 -13.37
N HIS A 132 15.31 10.83 -13.64
CA HIS A 132 16.62 10.66 -12.98
C HIS A 132 16.59 11.01 -11.50
N LEU A 133 15.83 12.02 -11.09
CA LEU A 133 15.70 12.40 -9.69
C LEU A 133 15.07 11.27 -8.88
N LEU A 134 13.95 10.71 -9.33
CA LEU A 134 13.24 9.63 -8.64
C LEU A 134 14.12 8.37 -8.54
N ARG A 135 14.80 7.97 -9.62
CA ARG A 135 15.71 6.81 -9.61
C ARG A 135 16.87 6.99 -8.64
N LYS A 136 17.51 8.16 -8.64
CA LYS A 136 18.60 8.47 -7.70
C LYS A 136 18.10 8.57 -6.27
N SER A 137 16.85 8.99 -6.07
CA SER A 137 16.25 9.05 -4.74
C SER A 137 16.04 7.65 -4.20
N LEU A 138 15.56 6.73 -5.04
CA LEU A 138 15.49 5.33 -4.66
C LEU A 138 16.88 4.76 -4.31
N ASP A 139 17.92 5.05 -5.10
CA ASP A 139 19.29 4.62 -4.80
C ASP A 139 19.79 5.10 -3.43
N VAL A 140 19.33 6.26 -2.94
CA VAL A 140 19.65 6.71 -1.57
C VAL A 140 19.05 5.76 -0.55
N TRP A 141 17.75 5.47 -0.64
CA TRP A 141 17.10 4.55 0.31
C TRP A 141 17.68 3.14 0.26
N LEU A 142 18.04 2.64 -0.93
CA LEU A 142 18.72 1.35 -1.09
C LEU A 142 20.08 1.27 -0.37
N GLN A 143 20.77 2.40 -0.18
CA GLN A 143 22.03 2.45 0.58
C GLN A 143 21.82 2.37 2.10
N HIS A 144 20.58 2.50 2.57
CA HIS A 144 20.19 2.39 3.97
C HIS A 144 19.54 1.03 4.28
N ASP A 145 19.93 -0.01 3.54
CA ASP A 145 19.63 -1.44 3.81
C ASP A 145 18.14 -1.77 4.01
N ILE A 146 17.24 -1.12 3.26
CA ILE A 146 15.83 -1.53 3.20
C ILE A 146 15.67 -2.90 2.50
N ASP A 147 14.58 -3.62 2.81
CA ASP A 147 14.31 -4.99 2.30
C ASP A 147 13.17 -5.07 1.27
N GLY A 148 12.33 -4.05 1.20
CA GLY A 148 11.30 -3.93 0.17
C GLY A 148 10.78 -2.52 -0.01
N ILE A 149 9.95 -2.37 -1.05
CA ILE A 149 9.26 -1.12 -1.36
C ILE A 149 7.78 -1.43 -1.60
N ARG A 150 6.90 -0.68 -0.93
CA ARG A 150 5.50 -0.54 -1.32
C ARG A 150 5.39 0.71 -2.18
N LEU A 151 5.00 0.56 -3.44
CA LEU A 151 4.75 1.67 -4.35
C LEU A 151 3.33 2.17 -4.19
N ASP A 152 3.19 3.43 -3.82
CA ASP A 152 1.92 4.12 -3.78
C ASP A 152 1.34 4.31 -5.18
N ALA A 153 0.01 4.31 -5.27
CA ALA A 153 -0.74 4.77 -6.45
C ALA A 153 -0.25 4.18 -7.79
N ILE A 154 0.09 2.88 -7.87
CA ILE A 154 0.64 2.27 -9.09
C ILE A 154 -0.32 2.29 -10.29
N LYS A 155 -1.63 2.43 -10.05
CA LYS A 155 -2.64 2.69 -11.09
C LYS A 155 -2.36 4.01 -11.83
N HIS A 156 -1.80 4.98 -11.12
CA HIS A 156 -1.68 6.37 -11.52
C HIS A 156 -0.37 6.74 -12.22
N MET A 157 0.52 5.78 -12.40
CA MET A 157 1.74 5.96 -13.17
C MET A 157 1.74 5.06 -14.40
N THR A 158 2.54 5.41 -15.41
CA THR A 158 2.68 4.55 -16.58
C THR A 158 3.36 3.23 -16.21
N ARG A 159 2.83 2.10 -16.72
CA ARG A 159 3.42 0.77 -16.48
C ARG A 159 4.87 0.71 -16.95
N GLY A 160 5.18 1.35 -18.08
CA GLY A 160 6.54 1.32 -18.65
C GLY A 160 7.57 1.93 -17.72
N TRP A 161 7.27 3.09 -17.12
CA TRP A 161 8.16 3.70 -16.14
C TRP A 161 8.34 2.81 -14.91
N GLN A 162 7.24 2.26 -14.38
CA GLN A 162 7.26 1.37 -13.21
C GLN A 162 8.03 0.06 -13.47
N THR A 163 7.90 -0.54 -14.66
CA THR A 163 8.73 -1.69 -15.04
C THR A 163 10.21 -1.34 -15.07
N SER A 164 10.57 -0.17 -15.60
CA SER A 164 11.98 0.28 -15.59
C SER A 164 12.54 0.51 -14.17
N LEU A 165 11.68 0.87 -13.22
CA LEU A 165 12.02 0.99 -11.81
C LEU A 165 12.20 -0.39 -11.18
N ALA A 166 11.30 -1.34 -11.44
CA ALA A 166 11.43 -2.72 -10.99
C ALA A 166 12.74 -3.34 -11.48
N ASP A 167 13.12 -3.09 -12.74
CA ASP A 167 14.40 -3.53 -13.30
C ASP A 167 15.61 -2.95 -12.54
N GLN A 168 15.53 -1.70 -12.07
CA GLN A 168 16.56 -1.08 -11.22
C GLN A 168 16.75 -1.86 -9.93
N VAL A 169 15.65 -2.11 -9.22
CA VAL A 169 15.64 -2.80 -7.93
C VAL A 169 16.13 -4.23 -8.09
N ASN A 170 15.62 -4.94 -9.11
CA ASN A 170 16.00 -6.32 -9.38
C ASN A 170 17.45 -6.49 -9.86
N SER A 171 18.04 -5.44 -10.46
CA SER A 171 19.43 -5.43 -10.89
C SER A 171 20.40 -4.91 -9.82
N SER A 172 19.90 -4.48 -8.66
CA SER A 172 20.75 -4.05 -7.54
C SER A 172 21.49 -5.24 -6.92
N PRO A 173 22.60 -5.01 -6.18
CA PRO A 173 23.35 -6.08 -5.51
C PRO A 173 22.50 -6.93 -4.55
N THR A 174 21.44 -6.33 -4.01
CA THR A 174 20.48 -6.98 -3.10
C THR A 174 19.07 -6.79 -3.68
N PRO A 175 18.60 -7.66 -4.60
CA PRO A 175 17.25 -7.57 -5.13
C PRO A 175 16.20 -7.62 -4.03
N MET A 176 15.18 -6.78 -4.12
CA MET A 176 14.20 -6.59 -3.06
C MET A 176 12.78 -6.90 -3.52
N PHE A 177 11.91 -7.14 -2.55
CA PHE A 177 10.49 -7.32 -2.83
C PHE A 177 9.83 -5.97 -3.12
N VAL A 178 9.17 -5.86 -4.27
CA VAL A 178 8.40 -4.68 -4.66
C VAL A 178 6.95 -5.07 -4.89
N PHE A 179 6.05 -4.36 -4.22
CA PHE A 179 4.62 -4.45 -4.47
C PHE A 179 4.01 -3.06 -4.51
N GLY A 180 2.81 -2.90 -5.06
CA GLY A 180 2.15 -1.61 -5.08
C GLY A 180 0.65 -1.68 -4.83
N GLU A 181 0.06 -0.51 -4.67
CA GLU A 181 -1.38 -0.35 -4.50
C GLU A 181 -2.09 -0.02 -5.82
N TRP A 182 -2.77 -1.02 -6.38
CA TRP A 182 -3.77 -0.79 -7.41
C TRP A 182 -5.14 -0.91 -6.78
N TYR A 183 -5.70 0.21 -6.31
CA TYR A 183 -7.00 0.21 -5.65
C TYR A 183 -8.10 -0.24 -6.64
N MET A 184 -8.67 -1.43 -6.42
CA MET A 184 -9.74 -2.00 -7.24
C MET A 184 -10.46 -3.11 -6.47
N GLY A 185 -11.68 -2.83 -6.02
CA GLY A 185 -12.44 -3.73 -5.16
C GLY A 185 -13.42 -4.67 -5.86
N ASN A 186 -13.49 -4.72 -7.19
CA ASN A 186 -14.44 -5.59 -7.88
C ASN A 186 -13.95 -6.06 -9.25
N PHE A 187 -14.57 -7.13 -9.75
CA PHE A 187 -14.24 -7.75 -11.02
C PHE A 187 -14.89 -7.10 -12.25
N ASP A 188 -15.82 -6.16 -12.05
CA ASP A 188 -16.50 -5.45 -13.13
C ASP A 188 -15.78 -4.14 -13.49
N ASN A 189 -14.70 -3.80 -12.78
CA ASN A 189 -13.93 -2.60 -13.04
C ASN A 189 -13.32 -2.67 -14.47
N PRO A 190 -13.47 -1.61 -15.29
CA PRO A 190 -13.00 -1.60 -16.68
C PRO A 190 -11.48 -1.70 -16.82
N LEU A 191 -10.73 -1.45 -15.74
CA LEU A 191 -9.28 -1.55 -15.68
C LEU A 191 -8.78 -2.88 -15.10
N LEU A 192 -9.66 -3.85 -14.79
CA LEU A 192 -9.27 -5.17 -14.28
C LEU A 192 -8.19 -5.83 -15.13
N ASN A 193 -8.38 -5.87 -16.45
CA ASN A 193 -7.40 -6.48 -17.36
C ASN A 193 -6.05 -5.75 -17.35
N GLU A 194 -6.03 -4.45 -17.05
CA GLU A 194 -4.79 -3.69 -16.92
C GLU A 194 -4.09 -3.98 -15.59
N ALA A 195 -4.84 -4.05 -14.48
CA ALA A 195 -4.32 -4.43 -13.17
C ALA A 195 -3.70 -5.84 -13.19
N LEU A 196 -4.40 -6.82 -13.77
CA LEU A 196 -3.88 -8.19 -13.92
C LEU A 196 -2.62 -8.24 -14.79
N ARG A 197 -2.63 -7.52 -15.92
CA ARG A 197 -1.43 -7.41 -16.79
C ARG A 197 -0.28 -6.69 -16.09
N PHE A 198 -0.56 -5.76 -15.19
CA PHE A 198 0.47 -5.12 -14.38
C PHE A 198 1.12 -6.17 -13.48
N SER A 199 0.38 -6.84 -12.60
CA SER A 199 0.93 -7.84 -11.67
C SER A 199 1.70 -8.96 -12.37
N ASN A 200 1.22 -9.41 -13.54
CA ASN A 200 1.83 -10.52 -14.26
C ASN A 200 3.05 -10.12 -15.10
N GLN A 201 3.24 -8.83 -15.44
CA GLN A 201 4.23 -8.42 -16.44
C GLN A 201 5.16 -7.28 -16.00
N SER A 202 4.85 -6.54 -14.93
CA SER A 202 5.62 -5.35 -14.55
C SER A 202 6.89 -5.66 -13.75
N GLY A 203 6.98 -6.86 -13.17
CA GLY A 203 7.98 -7.18 -12.15
C GLY A 203 7.62 -6.68 -10.74
N ILE A 204 6.41 -6.12 -10.57
CA ILE A 204 5.92 -5.56 -9.30
C ILE A 204 4.65 -6.32 -8.89
N SER A 205 4.62 -6.78 -7.64
CA SER A 205 3.45 -7.45 -7.06
C SER A 205 2.39 -6.43 -6.63
N GLN A 206 1.23 -6.88 -6.14
CA GLN A 206 0.15 -5.96 -5.73
C GLN A 206 -0.43 -6.31 -4.36
N LEU A 207 -1.00 -5.27 -3.72
CA LEU A 207 -2.02 -5.45 -2.71
C LEU A 207 -3.25 -6.13 -3.33
N ASP A 208 -3.74 -7.17 -2.65
CA ASP A 208 -4.80 -8.04 -3.15
C ASP A 208 -6.19 -7.53 -2.78
N PHE A 209 -6.63 -6.45 -3.42
CA PHE A 209 -7.94 -5.84 -3.15
C PHE A 209 -9.12 -6.77 -3.50
N LEU A 210 -8.96 -7.65 -4.49
CA LEU A 210 -10.02 -8.58 -4.88
C LEU A 210 -10.25 -9.66 -3.81
N LEU A 211 -9.18 -10.22 -3.23
CA LEU A 211 -9.32 -11.12 -2.09
C LEU A 211 -9.76 -10.36 -0.83
N ASN A 212 -9.22 -9.16 -0.58
CA ASN A 212 -9.63 -8.31 0.53
C ASN A 212 -11.15 -8.10 0.52
N ARG A 213 -11.70 -7.68 -0.63
CA ARG A 213 -13.14 -7.47 -0.79
C ARG A 213 -13.92 -8.75 -0.46
N ALA A 214 -13.54 -9.88 -1.03
CA ALA A 214 -14.25 -11.14 -0.81
C ALA A 214 -14.20 -11.61 0.66
N LEU A 215 -13.08 -11.37 1.36
CA LEU A 215 -12.98 -11.65 2.79
C LEU A 215 -13.90 -10.72 3.59
N ARG A 216 -13.95 -9.43 3.27
CA ARG A 216 -14.87 -8.49 3.93
C ARG A 216 -16.33 -8.81 3.64
N ASP A 217 -16.70 -9.11 2.40
CA ASP A 217 -18.06 -9.49 2.04
C ASP A 217 -18.55 -10.70 2.86
N VAL A 218 -17.72 -11.72 3.05
CA VAL A 218 -18.07 -12.87 3.90
C VAL A 218 -18.06 -12.54 5.39
N PHE A 219 -16.96 -11.99 5.93
CA PHE A 219 -16.78 -11.88 7.38
C PHE A 219 -17.37 -10.60 8.00
N ILE A 220 -17.65 -9.57 7.20
CA ILE A 220 -18.29 -8.32 7.67
C ILE A 220 -19.77 -8.33 7.28
N TYR A 221 -20.09 -8.73 6.04
CA TYR A 221 -21.44 -8.59 5.49
C TYR A 221 -22.21 -9.91 5.34
N ASN A 222 -21.69 -11.02 5.88
CA ASN A 222 -22.33 -12.35 5.89
C ASN A 222 -22.68 -12.88 4.49
N HIS A 223 -21.86 -12.59 3.49
CA HIS A 223 -21.97 -13.24 2.19
C HIS A 223 -21.58 -14.72 2.27
N SER A 224 -22.06 -15.50 1.30
CA SER A 224 -21.85 -16.95 1.22
C SER A 224 -20.38 -17.31 0.96
N PHE A 225 -19.89 -18.37 1.61
CA PHE A 225 -18.58 -18.94 1.29
C PHE A 225 -18.47 -19.49 -0.15
N HIS A 226 -19.59 -19.69 -0.86
CA HIS A 226 -19.56 -19.93 -2.31
C HIS A 226 -18.93 -18.77 -3.08
N GLU A 227 -19.19 -17.53 -2.65
CA GLU A 227 -18.62 -16.32 -3.25
C GLU A 227 -17.11 -16.25 -3.02
N LEU A 228 -16.66 -16.36 -1.77
CA LEU A 228 -15.23 -16.36 -1.44
C LEU A 228 -14.48 -17.48 -2.17
N ASN A 229 -15.04 -18.69 -2.21
CA ASN A 229 -14.43 -19.78 -2.96
C ASN A 229 -14.36 -19.49 -4.47
N SER A 230 -15.38 -18.85 -5.06
CA SER A 230 -15.36 -18.44 -6.46
C SER A 230 -14.24 -17.43 -6.74
N VAL A 231 -14.10 -16.43 -5.88
CA VAL A 231 -13.03 -15.42 -5.98
C VAL A 231 -11.66 -16.08 -5.88
N ILE A 232 -11.42 -16.95 -4.89
CA ILE A 232 -10.13 -17.65 -4.73
C ILE A 232 -9.78 -18.45 -6.00
N ASN A 233 -10.73 -19.22 -6.54
CA ASN A 233 -10.52 -20.04 -7.75
C ASN A 233 -10.34 -19.21 -9.03
N ARG A 234 -10.89 -17.99 -9.08
CA ARG A 234 -10.65 -17.06 -10.18
C ARG A 234 -9.26 -16.45 -10.08
N LEU A 235 -8.89 -15.92 -8.91
CA LEU A 235 -7.58 -15.31 -8.69
C LEU A 235 -6.43 -16.30 -8.88
N SER A 236 -6.62 -17.58 -8.57
CA SER A 236 -5.61 -18.62 -8.84
C SER A 236 -5.36 -18.87 -10.34
N LYS A 237 -6.26 -18.41 -11.22
CA LYS A 237 -6.11 -18.48 -12.68
C LYS A 237 -5.63 -17.15 -13.26
N ASP A 238 -6.18 -16.05 -12.76
CA ASP A 238 -5.90 -14.70 -13.26
C ASP A 238 -4.46 -14.25 -12.91
N TYR A 239 -3.93 -14.69 -11.76
CA TYR A 239 -2.53 -14.48 -11.38
C TYR A 239 -1.67 -15.70 -11.75
N GLU A 240 -1.15 -15.73 -12.97
CA GLU A 240 -0.39 -16.86 -13.53
C GLU A 240 0.81 -17.25 -12.65
N HIS A 241 1.69 -16.29 -12.35
CA HIS A 241 2.91 -16.49 -11.56
C HIS A 241 2.99 -15.56 -10.34
N ALA A 242 2.19 -14.49 -10.31
CA ALA A 242 2.21 -13.48 -9.26
C ALA A 242 1.41 -13.87 -8.01
N GLY A 243 0.57 -14.91 -8.06
CA GLY A 243 -0.40 -15.23 -7.01
C GLY A 243 0.23 -15.45 -5.62
N HIS A 244 1.42 -16.05 -5.54
CA HIS A 244 2.15 -16.23 -4.28
C HIS A 244 2.85 -14.96 -3.78
N ASN A 245 3.01 -13.96 -4.65
CA ASN A 245 3.67 -12.69 -4.33
C ASN A 245 2.66 -11.59 -3.99
N MET A 246 1.36 -11.86 -4.10
CA MET A 246 0.30 -10.93 -3.70
C MET A 246 0.38 -10.63 -2.20
N VAL A 247 0.19 -9.37 -1.83
CA VAL A 247 0.13 -8.94 -0.43
C VAL A 247 -1.34 -8.90 -0.02
N THR A 248 -1.74 -9.84 0.83
CA THR A 248 -3.14 -9.99 1.27
C THR A 248 -3.38 -9.21 2.55
N PHE A 249 -4.60 -8.71 2.77
CA PHE A 249 -4.96 -7.92 3.94
C PHE A 249 -6.49 -7.91 4.12
N ILE A 250 -6.97 -7.55 5.32
CA ILE A 250 -8.41 -7.44 5.62
C ILE A 250 -8.86 -6.00 5.84
N ASP A 251 -7.95 -5.14 6.31
CA ASP A 251 -8.09 -3.69 6.34
C ASP A 251 -6.73 -3.02 6.14
N ASN A 252 -6.73 -1.71 5.87
CA ASN A 252 -5.54 -0.89 5.71
C ASN A 252 -5.87 0.58 6.04
N HIS A 253 -5.00 1.50 5.62
CA HIS A 253 -5.12 2.93 5.89
C HIS A 253 -6.11 3.69 5.00
N ASP A 254 -6.70 3.06 3.98
CA ASP A 254 -7.62 3.69 3.00
C ASP A 254 -9.03 3.08 3.03
N MET A 255 -9.30 2.24 4.03
CA MET A 255 -10.64 1.72 4.30
C MET A 255 -10.95 1.75 5.79
N ALA A 256 -12.24 1.75 6.12
CA ALA A 256 -12.67 1.59 7.50
C ALA A 256 -12.10 0.29 8.09
N ARG A 257 -11.70 0.35 9.36
CA ARG A 257 -11.18 -0.81 10.07
C ARG A 257 -12.21 -1.91 10.13
N PHE A 258 -11.77 -3.17 10.12
CA PHE A 258 -12.66 -4.33 10.12
C PHE A 258 -13.73 -4.24 11.21
N LEU A 259 -13.33 -3.89 12.44
CA LEU A 259 -14.24 -3.81 13.59
C LEU A 259 -15.15 -2.58 13.62
N THR A 260 -14.83 -1.53 12.86
CA THR A 260 -15.76 -0.41 12.69
C THR A 260 -16.96 -0.82 11.83
N GLU A 261 -16.72 -1.64 10.81
CA GLU A 261 -17.81 -2.11 9.94
C GLU A 261 -18.55 -3.33 10.48
N ASN A 262 -17.84 -4.24 11.16
CA ASN A 262 -18.45 -5.36 11.89
C ASN A 262 -17.71 -5.58 13.21
N ASN A 263 -18.30 -5.14 14.32
CA ASN A 263 -17.74 -5.30 15.67
C ASN A 263 -17.96 -6.72 16.22
N ASP A 264 -17.54 -7.72 15.44
CA ASP A 264 -17.52 -9.13 15.81
C ASP A 264 -16.07 -9.64 15.79
N ARG A 265 -15.53 -9.89 16.99
CA ARG A 265 -14.16 -10.39 17.17
C ARG A 265 -14.01 -11.81 16.65
N GLN A 266 -15.04 -12.64 16.71
CA GLN A 266 -14.99 -14.00 16.18
C GLN A 266 -14.87 -13.96 14.65
N ALA A 267 -15.63 -13.09 13.99
CA ALA A 267 -15.51 -12.87 12.55
C ALA A 267 -14.10 -12.36 12.17
N LEU A 268 -13.55 -11.40 12.94
CA LEU A 268 -12.17 -10.95 12.76
C LEU A 268 -11.17 -12.09 12.89
N HIS A 269 -11.29 -12.94 13.90
CA HIS A 269 -10.40 -14.08 14.10
C HIS A 269 -10.49 -15.10 12.97
N GLN A 270 -11.68 -15.36 12.45
CA GLN A 270 -11.87 -16.22 11.27
C GLN A 270 -11.22 -15.61 10.03
N ALA A 271 -11.40 -14.31 9.80
CA ALA A 271 -10.76 -13.57 8.72
C ALA A 271 -9.22 -13.63 8.83
N LEU A 272 -8.67 -13.50 10.04
CA LEU A 272 -7.23 -13.67 10.31
C LEU A 272 -6.73 -15.08 9.99
N VAL A 273 -7.47 -16.12 10.38
CA VAL A 273 -7.13 -17.50 10.00
C VAL A 273 -7.03 -17.61 8.48
N PHE A 274 -8.05 -17.15 7.74
CA PHE A 274 -8.02 -17.14 6.28
C PHE A 274 -6.84 -16.36 5.72
N LEU A 275 -6.60 -15.14 6.23
CA LEU A 275 -5.52 -14.28 5.77
C LEU A 275 -4.14 -14.98 5.83
N PHE A 276 -3.87 -15.70 6.92
CA PHE A 276 -2.58 -16.38 7.12
C PHE A 276 -2.49 -17.77 6.46
N THR A 277 -3.62 -18.45 6.25
CA THR A 277 -3.63 -19.80 5.64
C THR A 277 -4.00 -19.81 4.16
N GLN A 278 -4.21 -18.65 3.53
CA GLN A 278 -4.31 -18.47 2.07
C GLN A 278 -2.94 -18.19 1.41
N ARG A 279 -2.92 -18.21 0.07
CA ARG A 279 -1.74 -17.85 -0.75
C ARG A 279 -1.40 -16.36 -0.61
N GLY A 280 -0.15 -16.01 -0.90
CA GLY A 280 0.35 -14.64 -0.75
C GLY A 280 0.98 -14.39 0.61
N THR A 281 1.31 -13.13 0.86
CA THR A 281 1.94 -12.65 2.10
C THR A 281 0.95 -11.79 2.88
N PRO A 282 0.55 -12.20 4.10
CA PRO A 282 -0.41 -11.46 4.90
C PRO A 282 0.21 -10.16 5.43
N CYS A 283 -0.49 -9.05 5.24
CA CYS A 283 -0.23 -7.74 5.81
C CYS A 283 -1.33 -7.44 6.83
N VAL A 284 -0.92 -7.16 8.08
CA VAL A 284 -1.81 -6.83 9.18
C VAL A 284 -1.62 -5.37 9.52
N TYR A 285 -2.70 -4.60 9.52
CA TYR A 285 -2.65 -3.18 9.84
C TYR A 285 -2.48 -2.97 11.35
N TYR A 286 -1.67 -1.99 11.76
CA TYR A 286 -1.25 -1.83 13.15
C TYR A 286 -2.45 -1.71 14.10
N GLY A 287 -2.39 -2.38 15.25
CA GLY A 287 -3.44 -2.32 16.27
C GLY A 287 -4.63 -3.22 16.02
N LEU A 288 -4.72 -3.90 14.87
CA LEU A 288 -5.74 -4.92 14.62
C LEU A 288 -5.72 -6.00 15.69
N GLU A 289 -4.53 -6.43 16.10
CA GLU A 289 -4.32 -7.41 17.17
C GLU A 289 -4.72 -6.89 18.56
N GLN A 290 -4.98 -5.59 18.69
CA GLN A 290 -5.51 -4.94 19.89
C GLN A 290 -6.97 -4.54 19.74
N TYR A 291 -7.62 -4.93 18.65
CA TYR A 291 -8.99 -4.54 18.33
C TYR A 291 -9.15 -3.02 18.18
N LEU A 292 -8.11 -2.32 17.73
CA LEU A 292 -8.12 -0.87 17.54
C LEU A 292 -9.11 -0.50 16.43
N HIS A 293 -10.11 0.33 16.75
CA HIS A 293 -11.05 0.91 15.82
C HIS A 293 -11.62 2.23 16.37
N GLU A 294 -12.04 3.12 15.46
CA GLU A 294 -12.76 4.36 15.79
C GLU A 294 -13.91 4.51 14.82
N ASP A 295 -15.12 4.67 15.35
CA ASP A 295 -16.34 4.56 14.56
C ASP A 295 -16.89 5.92 14.09
N ILE A 296 -16.15 6.99 14.39
CA ILE A 296 -16.48 8.35 13.98
C ILE A 296 -16.50 8.40 12.45
N ASN A 297 -17.57 8.97 11.88
CA ASN A 297 -17.81 9.04 10.43
C ASN A 297 -17.66 7.68 9.71
N GLY A 298 -18.01 6.58 10.37
CA GLY A 298 -17.91 5.23 9.79
C GLY A 298 -16.46 4.72 9.68
N GLY A 299 -15.50 5.33 10.36
CA GLY A 299 -14.11 4.87 10.40
C GLY A 299 -13.28 5.21 9.17
N SER A 300 -13.79 6.02 8.25
CA SER A 300 -13.02 6.53 7.10
C SER A 300 -11.82 7.36 7.55
N ASP A 301 -10.80 7.51 6.70
CA ASP A 301 -9.65 8.41 6.92
C ASP A 301 -10.14 9.78 7.46
N PRO A 302 -9.62 10.28 8.59
CA PRO A 302 -8.47 9.79 9.38
C PRO A 302 -8.80 8.87 10.55
N TRP A 303 -10.06 8.49 10.74
CA TRP A 303 -10.49 7.72 11.91
C TRP A 303 -9.98 6.27 11.89
N ASN A 304 -9.57 5.73 10.74
CA ASN A 304 -8.83 4.46 10.67
C ASN A 304 -7.33 4.57 11.05
N ARG A 305 -6.81 5.77 11.34
CA ARG A 305 -5.41 6.00 11.76
C ARG A 305 -5.30 6.52 13.20
N PRO A 306 -6.03 5.98 14.19
CA PRO A 306 -5.95 6.48 15.55
C PRO A 306 -4.62 6.08 16.17
N MET A 307 -4.11 6.92 17.08
CA MET A 307 -2.90 6.60 17.82
C MET A 307 -3.02 5.22 18.47
N MET A 308 -1.98 4.40 18.35
CA MET A 308 -1.87 3.18 19.15
C MET A 308 -1.96 3.54 20.64
N PRO A 309 -2.92 2.99 21.41
CA PRO A 309 -3.10 3.41 22.79
C PRO A 309 -1.87 3.02 23.63
N ARG A 310 -1.57 3.77 24.69
CA ARG A 310 -0.35 3.54 25.50
C ARG A 310 -0.32 2.16 26.16
N ASP A 311 -1.48 1.64 26.50
CA ASP A 311 -1.74 0.29 26.99
C ASP A 311 -2.04 -0.72 25.86
N GLY A 312 -2.01 -0.28 24.60
CA GLY A 312 -2.22 -1.08 23.38
C GLY A 312 -1.07 -2.01 23.02
N PHE A 313 -0.24 -2.45 23.94
CA PHE A 313 0.82 -3.43 23.63
C PHE A 313 0.55 -4.76 24.35
N ASP A 314 -0.74 -5.09 24.53
CA ASP A 314 -1.14 -6.33 25.19
C ASP A 314 -0.81 -7.54 24.32
N ARG A 315 0.20 -8.28 24.77
CA ARG A 315 0.62 -9.52 24.11
C ARG A 315 -0.28 -10.71 24.49
N GLN A 316 -1.27 -10.54 25.36
CA GLN A 316 -2.21 -11.59 25.79
C GLN A 316 -3.55 -11.52 25.08
N SER A 317 -3.80 -10.50 24.25
CA SER A 317 -5.00 -10.45 23.44
C SER A 317 -5.11 -11.72 22.57
N GLU A 318 -6.34 -12.18 22.38
CA GLU A 318 -6.59 -13.39 21.59
C GLU A 318 -6.11 -13.23 20.14
N ALA A 319 -6.33 -12.06 19.53
CA ALA A 319 -5.83 -11.76 18.20
C ALA A 319 -4.30 -11.74 18.13
N PHE A 320 -3.59 -11.21 19.13
CA PHE A 320 -2.12 -11.26 19.19
C PHE A 320 -1.61 -12.70 19.23
N GLN A 321 -2.18 -13.53 20.11
CA GLN A 321 -1.79 -14.94 20.24
C GLN A 321 -2.11 -15.73 18.97
N LEU A 322 -3.24 -15.44 18.34
CA LEU A 322 -3.65 -16.04 17.07
C LEU A 322 -2.66 -15.68 15.96
N ILE A 323 -2.35 -14.40 15.75
CA ILE A 323 -1.38 -13.95 14.76
C ILE A 323 0.00 -14.57 15.02
N LYS A 324 0.46 -14.60 16.27
CA LYS A 324 1.73 -15.25 16.64
C LYS A 324 1.77 -16.71 16.19
N ARG A 325 0.72 -17.48 16.48
CA ARG A 325 0.63 -18.90 16.09
C ARG A 325 0.55 -19.07 14.57
N LEU A 326 -0.28 -18.26 13.90
CA LEU A 326 -0.46 -18.31 12.45
C LEU A 326 0.82 -17.94 11.69
N SER A 327 1.56 -16.93 12.16
CA SER A 327 2.88 -16.56 11.63
C SER A 327 3.87 -17.72 11.73
N GLN A 328 3.94 -18.41 12.88
CA GLN A 328 4.79 -19.59 13.06
C GLN A 328 4.39 -20.72 12.09
N LEU A 329 3.09 -21.00 11.94
CA LEU A 329 2.61 -22.00 10.99
C LEU A 329 2.98 -21.65 9.56
N LYS A 330 2.76 -20.41 9.12
CA LYS A 330 3.10 -19.97 7.76
C LYS A 330 4.62 -20.04 7.52
N GLN A 331 5.45 -19.72 8.52
CA GLN A 331 6.91 -19.83 8.42
C GLN A 331 7.40 -21.28 8.32
N THR A 332 6.70 -22.22 8.96
CA THR A 332 7.16 -23.62 9.11
C THR A 332 6.57 -24.59 8.10
N LEU A 333 5.37 -24.32 7.59
CA LEU A 333 4.65 -25.21 6.67
C LEU A 333 4.77 -24.71 5.22
N PRO A 334 5.51 -25.42 4.34
CA PRO A 334 5.64 -25.03 2.94
C PRO A 334 4.30 -24.90 2.20
N ALA A 335 3.32 -25.74 2.56
CA ALA A 335 1.96 -25.67 2.00
C ALA A 335 1.30 -24.30 2.18
N LEU A 336 1.55 -23.59 3.29
CA LEU A 336 0.95 -22.27 3.53
C LEU A 336 1.69 -21.14 2.78
N LYS A 337 2.94 -21.37 2.37
CA LYS A 337 3.73 -20.42 1.56
C LYS A 337 3.44 -20.61 0.08
N TRP A 338 3.53 -21.85 -0.39
CA TRP A 338 3.66 -22.19 -1.81
C TRP A 338 2.58 -23.14 -2.31
N GLY A 339 1.73 -23.67 -1.42
CA GLY A 339 0.80 -24.73 -1.80
C GLY A 339 -0.42 -24.24 -2.57
N ASP A 340 -0.94 -25.13 -3.41
CA ASP A 340 -2.19 -24.94 -4.13
C ASP A 340 -3.38 -24.89 -3.17
N TYR A 341 -4.44 -24.21 -3.57
CA TYR A 341 -5.72 -24.18 -2.86
C TYR A 341 -6.67 -25.23 -3.44
N ARG A 342 -7.32 -26.01 -2.57
CA ARG A 342 -8.39 -26.93 -2.97
C ARG A 342 -9.53 -26.90 -1.97
N ALA A 343 -10.72 -26.49 -2.42
CA ALA A 343 -11.93 -26.64 -1.61
C ALA A 343 -12.24 -28.13 -1.37
N ARG A 344 -12.53 -28.48 -0.12
CA ARG A 344 -12.95 -29.81 0.33
C ARG A 344 -14.44 -29.84 0.69
N HIS A 345 -14.96 -28.72 1.16
CA HIS A 345 -16.39 -28.50 1.40
C HIS A 345 -16.70 -27.01 1.23
N VAL A 346 -17.84 -26.69 0.61
CA VAL A 346 -18.34 -25.32 0.48
C VAL A 346 -19.86 -25.36 0.70
N SER A 347 -20.33 -24.57 1.64
CA SER A 347 -21.74 -24.21 1.85
C SER A 347 -21.85 -22.69 2.02
N ASP A 348 -23.01 -22.17 2.41
CA ASP A 348 -23.15 -20.74 2.70
C ASP A 348 -22.32 -20.30 3.92
N ASP A 349 -22.27 -21.13 4.98
CA ASP A 349 -21.65 -20.77 6.27
C ASP A 349 -20.37 -21.55 6.59
N VAL A 350 -19.97 -22.50 5.74
CA VAL A 350 -18.79 -23.35 5.99
C VAL A 350 -17.94 -23.50 4.74
N LEU A 351 -16.67 -23.11 4.86
CA LEU A 351 -15.61 -23.43 3.90
C LEU A 351 -14.51 -24.25 4.55
N VAL A 352 -14.34 -25.48 4.07
CA VAL A 352 -13.19 -26.32 4.40
C VAL A 352 -12.31 -26.42 3.17
N TYR A 353 -11.03 -26.08 3.29
CA TYR A 353 -10.08 -26.15 2.20
C TYR A 353 -8.76 -26.77 2.64
N GLU A 354 -8.00 -27.22 1.65
CA GLU A 354 -6.68 -27.77 1.80
C GLU A 354 -5.66 -26.87 1.11
N ARG A 355 -4.48 -26.76 1.74
CA ARG A 355 -3.27 -26.22 1.12
C ARG A 355 -2.30 -27.37 0.92
N GLN A 356 -1.84 -27.60 -0.30
CA GLN A 356 -0.93 -28.72 -0.61
C GLN A 356 0.29 -28.23 -1.40
N PHE A 357 1.49 -28.60 -0.94
CA PHE A 357 2.75 -28.34 -1.65
C PHE A 357 3.60 -29.61 -1.66
N GLY A 358 3.97 -30.07 -2.86
CA GLY A 358 4.62 -31.37 -3.06
C GLY A 358 3.63 -32.45 -3.46
#